data_AF-A0A1G6YQQ1-F1
#
_entry.id   AF-A0A1G6YQQ1-F1
#
_cell.length_a   1.000
_cell.length_b   1.000
_cell.length_c   1.000
_cell.angle_alpha   90.00
_cell.angle_beta   90.00
_cell.angle_gamma   90.00
#
_symmetry.space_group_name_H-M   'P 1'
#
loop_
_entity.id
_entity.type
_entity.pdbx_description
1 polymer ?
#
loop_
_entity_poly.entity_id
_entity_poly.type
_entity_poly.pdbx_seq_one_letter_code
_entity_poly.pdbx_strand_id
1 'polypeptide(L)'
;MHPSVVERLRHGVDEAATLACRALLELQEHRRSPDPRMRAAYHAVHELIGDLGSLRIGLAVLDDDPAQVSSSASSRRRTTSSPTRPITSR
;
A
#
# COMPACT_ATOMS: atom_id res chain seq x y z
N MET A 1 16.14 -7.98 -24.09
CA MET A 1 14.85 -8.14 -23.37
C MET A 1 14.48 -6.79 -22.79
N HIS A 2 13.27 -6.29 -23.05
CA HIS A 2 12.78 -5.07 -22.41
C HIS A 2 12.22 -5.41 -21.03
N PRO A 3 12.56 -4.64 -19.98
CA PRO A 3 12.02 -4.86 -18.65
C PRO A 3 10.50 -4.69 -18.66
N SER A 4 9.82 -5.48 -17.83
CA SER A 4 8.37 -5.42 -17.69
C SER A 4 7.93 -4.03 -17.16
N VAL A 5 6.66 -3.68 -17.33
CA VAL A 5 6.12 -2.43 -16.76
C VAL A 5 6.27 -2.44 -15.24
N VAL A 6 6.03 -3.58 -14.59
CA VAL A 6 6.15 -3.76 -13.13
C VAL A 6 7.60 -3.59 -12.69
N GLU A 7 8.57 -4.15 -13.40
CA GLU A 7 10.00 -3.97 -13.10
C GLU A 7 10.43 -2.51 -13.21
N ARG A 8 9.99 -1.79 -14.26
CA ARG A 8 10.27 -0.36 -14.42
C ARG A 8 9.65 0.47 -13.29
N LEU A 9 8.43 0.15 -12.88
CA LEU A 9 7.77 0.83 -11.76
C LEU A 9 8.50 0.55 -10.44
N ARG A 10 8.90 -0.70 -10.18
CA ARG A 10 9.66 -1.08 -8.99
C ARG A 10 10.97 -0.31 -8.91
N HIS A 11 11.68 -0.20 -10.03
CA HIS A 11 12.91 0.59 -10.10
C HIS A 11 12.67 2.08 -9.80
N GLY A 12 11.64 2.68 -10.40
CA GLY A 12 11.30 4.08 -10.12
C GLY A 12 10.88 4.34 -8.67
N VAL A 13 10.18 3.38 -8.03
CA VAL A 13 9.85 3.45 -6.60
C VAL A 13 11.10 3.40 -5.73
N ASP A 14 12.06 2.53 -6.08
CA ASP A 14 13.33 2.42 -5.35
C ASP A 14 14.20 3.68 -5.48
N GLU A 15 14.23 4.29 -6.67
CA GLU A 15 14.88 5.59 -6.88
C GLU A 15 14.21 6.70 -6.07
N ALA A 16 12.87 6.78 -6.11
CA ALA A 16 12.12 7.76 -5.34
C ALA A 16 12.35 7.60 -3.83
N ALA A 17 12.39 6.35 -3.33
CA ALA A 17 12.67 6.06 -1.94
C ALA A 17 14.09 6.49 -1.55
N THR A 18 15.07 6.26 -2.41
CA THR A 18 16.45 6.71 -2.19
C THR A 18 16.55 8.23 -2.09
N LEU A 19 15.86 8.96 -2.96
CA LEU A 19 15.82 10.43 -2.93
C LEU A 19 15.08 10.94 -1.69
N ALA A 20 13.97 10.33 -1.30
CA ALA A 20 13.22 10.70 -0.11
C ALA A 20 14.04 10.48 1.17
N CYS A 21 14.77 9.37 1.28
CA CYS A 21 15.69 9.11 2.39
C CYS A 21 16.79 10.17 2.48
N ARG A 22 17.39 10.57 1.34
CA ARG A 22 18.39 11.66 1.32
C ARG A 22 17.77 12.98 1.77
N ALA A 23 16.61 13.34 1.24
CA ALA A 23 15.90 14.55 1.66
C ALA A 23 15.59 14.53 3.16
N LEU A 24 15.18 13.39 3.72
CA LEU A 24 14.90 13.28 5.15
C LEU A 24 16.15 13.52 6.02
N LEU A 25 17.32 13.06 5.58
CA LEU A 25 18.59 13.31 6.27
C LEU A 25 18.95 14.80 6.26
N GLU A 26 18.81 15.47 5.11
CA GLU A 26 19.04 16.92 5.00
C GLU A 26 18.05 17.73 5.86
N LEU A 27 16.79 17.26 5.97
CA LEU A 27 15.76 17.91 6.78
C LEU A 27 15.81 17.52 8.27
N GLN A 28 16.76 16.69 8.72
CA GLN A 28 16.75 16.15 10.08
C GLN A 28 16.73 17.25 11.16
N GLU A 29 17.46 18.34 10.94
CA GLU A 29 17.52 19.49 11.86
C GLU A 29 16.15 20.19 11.99
N HIS A 30 15.32 20.11 10.95
CA HIS A 30 14.00 20.74 10.91
C HIS A 30 12.93 19.97 11.69
N ARG A 31 13.19 18.72 12.10
CA ARG A 31 12.28 17.93 12.94
C ARG A 31 11.85 18.69 14.21
N ARG A 32 12.73 19.52 14.77
CA ARG A 32 12.49 20.31 15.99
C ARG A 32 12.51 21.82 15.71
N SER A 33 12.40 22.25 14.46
CA SER A 33 12.40 23.66 14.10
C SER A 33 11.26 24.40 14.83
N PRO A 34 11.45 25.62 15.32
CA PRO A 34 10.37 26.45 15.84
C PRO A 34 9.34 26.80 14.75
N ASP A 35 9.75 26.84 13.49
CA ASP A 35 8.87 27.08 12.35
C ASP A 35 7.98 25.85 12.06
N PRO A 36 6.64 25.95 12.18
CA PRO A 36 5.73 24.86 11.87
C PRO A 36 5.83 24.37 10.42
N ARG A 37 6.18 25.22 9.46
CA ARG A 37 6.30 24.83 8.04
C ARG A 37 7.48 23.90 7.83
N MET A 38 8.60 24.18 8.49
CA MET A 38 9.78 23.32 8.45
C MET A 38 9.52 21.95 9.07
N ARG A 39 8.81 21.90 10.21
CA ARG A 39 8.39 20.63 10.81
C ARG A 39 7.45 19.86 9.88
N ALA A 40 6.48 20.54 9.27
CA ALA A 40 5.55 19.92 8.34
C ALA A 40 6.27 19.32 7.12
N ALA A 41 7.29 20.01 6.58
CA ALA A 41 8.11 19.48 5.49
C ALA A 41 8.84 18.18 5.88
N TYR A 42 9.46 18.14 7.07
CA TYR A 42 10.07 16.92 7.60
C TYR A 42 9.07 15.76 7.71
N HIS A 43 7.90 16.02 8.29
CA HIS A 43 6.86 15.00 8.46
C HIS A 43 6.33 14.49 7.12
N ALA A 44 6.09 15.39 6.15
CA ALA A 44 5.63 15.00 4.82
C ALA A 44 6.62 14.07 4.09
N VAL A 45 7.92 14.36 4.18
CA VAL A 45 8.94 13.46 3.59
C VAL A 45 9.01 12.12 4.32
N HIS A 46 8.86 12.13 5.65
CA HIS A 46 8.82 10.90 6.43
C HIS A 46 7.61 10.02 6.08
N GLU A 47 6.43 10.62 5.90
CA GLU A 47 5.21 9.91 5.47
C GLU A 47 5.35 9.35 4.05
N LEU A 48 5.92 10.13 3.12
CA LEU A 48 6.19 9.69 1.75
C LEU A 48 7.05 8.42 1.69
N ILE A 49 8.04 8.27 2.58
CA ILE A 49 8.85 7.05 2.65
C ILE A 49 7.98 5.82 3.00
N GLY A 50 7.00 5.99 3.91
CA GLY A 50 6.03 4.95 4.24
C GLY A 50 5.13 4.58 3.06
N ASP A 51 4.66 5.58 2.32
CA ASP A 51 3.84 5.38 1.11
C ASP A 51 4.61 4.63 0.02
N LEU A 52 5.87 4.99 -0.21
CA LEU A 52 6.74 4.31 -1.16
C LEU A 52 7.03 2.86 -0.75
N GLY A 53 7.21 2.60 0.55
CA GLY A 53 7.35 1.24 1.07
C GLY A 53 6.08 0.40 0.83
N SER A 54 4.90 0.99 1.06
CA SER A 54 3.62 0.33 0.80
C SER A 54 3.43 0.02 -0.68
N LEU A 55 3.78 0.96 -1.56
CA LEU A 55 3.73 0.78 -3.01
C LEU A 55 4.69 -0.32 -3.47
N ARG A 56 5.91 -0.38 -2.94
CA ARG A 56 6.88 -1.43 -3.24
C ARG A 56 6.34 -2.82 -2.89
N ILE A 57 5.67 -2.97 -1.74
CA ILE A 57 5.02 -4.23 -1.34
C ILE A 57 3.89 -4.57 -2.32
N GLY A 58 3.04 -3.60 -2.68
CA GLY A 58 1.97 -3.81 -3.66
C GLY A 58 2.49 -4.27 -5.03
N LEU A 59 3.61 -3.70 -5.49
CA LEU A 59 4.27 -4.11 -6.73
C LEU A 59 4.93 -5.50 -6.63
N ALA A 60 5.29 -5.99 -5.45
CA ALA A 60 5.75 -7.37 -5.27
C ALA A 60 4.59 -8.35 -5.45
N VAL A 61 3.45 -8.06 -4.82
CA VAL A 61 2.23 -8.90 -4.93
C VAL A 61 1.74 -9.00 -6.37
N LEU A 62 1.82 -7.92 -7.16
CA LEU A 62 1.41 -7.93 -8.57
C LEU A 62 2.35 -8.73 -9.48
N ASP A 63 3.61 -8.89 -9.09
CA ASP A 63 4.62 -9.63 -9.83
C ASP A 63 4.50 -11.14 -9.57
N ASP A 64 4.07 -11.52 -8.36
CA ASP A 64 3.84 -12.90 -7.94
C ASP A 64 2.54 -13.51 -8.53
N ASP A 65 1.67 -12.73 -9.17
CA ASP A 65 0.36 -13.22 -9.65
C ASP A 65 -0.11 -12.66 -11.01
N PRO A 66 0.31 -13.25 -12.15
CA PRO A 66 -0.27 -12.94 -13.45
C PRO A 66 -1.66 -13.57 -13.69
N ALA A 67 -2.23 -14.35 -12.76
CA ALA A 67 -3.36 -15.25 -13.04
C ALA A 67 -4.68 -14.96 -12.28
N GLN A 68 -4.70 -14.18 -11.20
CA GLN A 68 -5.92 -14.03 -10.37
C GLN A 68 -6.91 -12.94 -10.81
N VAL A 69 -6.57 -12.02 -11.71
CA VAL A 69 -7.47 -10.89 -12.05
C VAL A 69 -8.73 -11.34 -12.82
N SER A 70 -8.76 -12.57 -13.36
CA SER A 70 -9.93 -13.11 -14.09
C SER A 70 -10.88 -13.98 -13.25
N SER A 71 -10.55 -14.35 -12.01
CA SER A 71 -11.31 -15.39 -11.28
C SER A 71 -12.37 -14.87 -10.29
N SER A 72 -12.42 -13.57 -10.03
CA SER A 72 -13.32 -13.02 -8.98
C SER A 72 -14.77 -12.76 -9.43
N ALA A 73 -15.14 -13.08 -10.68
CA ALA A 73 -16.50 -12.87 -11.18
C ALA A 73 -17.47 -14.05 -10.93
N SER A 74 -17.02 -15.19 -10.42
CA SER A 74 -17.86 -16.41 -10.38
C SER A 74 -17.84 -17.13 -9.04
N SER A 75 -18.18 -16.45 -7.93
CA SER A 75 -18.59 -17.16 -6.70
C SER A 75 -19.45 -16.31 -5.79
N ARG A 76 -20.67 -15.97 -6.25
CA ARG A 76 -21.77 -15.57 -5.37
C ARG A 76 -22.96 -16.48 -5.61
N ARG A 77 -22.85 -17.75 -5.18
CA ARG A 77 -23.97 -18.69 -5.14
C ARG A 77 -24.36 -19.01 -3.69
N ARG A 78 -25.08 -18.06 -3.10
CA ARG A 78 -26.37 -18.23 -2.41
C ARG A 78 -26.69 -19.65 -1.88
N THR A 79 -26.55 -19.87 -0.56
CA THR A 79 -27.47 -20.69 0.27
C THR A 79 -27.30 -20.34 1.75
N THR A 80 -28.16 -19.47 2.29
CA THR A 80 -28.36 -19.34 3.74
C THR A 80 -29.63 -20.10 4.10
N SER A 81 -29.48 -21.36 4.52
CA SER A 81 -30.57 -22.13 5.10
C SER A 81 -30.73 -21.74 6.58
N SER A 82 -31.79 -21.00 6.89
CA SER A 82 -32.23 -20.71 8.26
C SER A 82 -32.81 -21.96 8.92
N PRO A 83 -32.51 -22.25 10.21
CA PRO A 83 -33.23 -23.26 10.96
C PRO A 83 -34.42 -22.64 11.72
N THR A 84 -35.59 -23.20 11.46
CA THR A 84 -36.89 -22.95 12.09
C THR A 84 -36.86 -23.27 13.59
N ARG A 85 -37.34 -22.34 14.44
CA ARG A 85 -37.61 -22.60 15.87
C ARG A 85 -38.98 -23.29 16.03
N PRO A 86 -39.10 -24.35 16.85
CA PRO A 86 -40.41 -24.86 17.24
C PRO A 86 -40.99 -24.06 18.41
N ILE A 87 -42.27 -23.73 18.28
CA ILE A 87 -43.15 -23.18 19.32
C ILE A 87 -43.52 -24.32 20.27
N THR A 88 -43.36 -24.12 21.57
CA THR A 88 -44.00 -24.96 22.60
C THR A 88 -44.83 -24.09 23.54
N SER A 89 -46.15 -24.35 23.52
CA SER A 89 -47.12 -23.88 24.49
C SER A 89 -47.09 -24.74 25.75
N ARG A 90 -47.07 -24.11 26.92
CA ARG A 90 -47.96 -24.41 28.06
C ARG A 90 -47.88 -23.33 29.12
#